data_AF-A0A1X6WP60-F1
#
_entry.id   AF-A0A1X6WP60-F1
#
_cell.length_a   1.000
_cell.length_b   1.000
_cell.length_c   1.000
_cell.angle_alpha   90.00
_cell.angle_beta   90.00
_cell.angle_gamma   90.00
#
_symmetry.space_group_name_H-M   'P 1'
#
loop_
_entity.id
_entity.type
_entity.pdbx_description
1 polymer ?
#
loop_
_entity_poly.entity_id
_entity_poly.type
_entity_poly.pdbx_seq_one_letter_code
_entity_poly.pdbx_strand_id
1 'polypeptide(L)'
;MEEKYNQNEVEELFNDVMLEIEIVEKIFSKSLYYKQLSYKEQKSSQDIIYYLGEFMFDYHLESVNTWSEIAITDVLISVFPSKIVANSEFFNNVEAVLVKFLEFLYYSEKQVNCLVLAEKVKQLSVLMLNEVEVKLKGSNEEKMFGLGEELGLDMSDLSDLDRLYKLVDLFETPKKKD
;
A
#
# COMPACT_ATOMS: atom_id res chain seq x y z
N MET A 1 13.23 31.89 -9.36
CA MET A 1 12.70 31.95 -7.99
C MET A 1 12.51 30.51 -7.59
N GLU A 2 13.46 29.95 -6.86
CA GLU A 2 13.27 28.65 -6.20
C GLU A 2 12.42 28.94 -4.96
N GLU A 3 11.14 28.60 -5.03
CA GLU A 3 10.32 28.45 -3.83
C GLU A 3 10.91 27.28 -3.05
N LYS A 4 11.85 27.59 -2.15
CA LYS A 4 12.20 26.67 -1.07
C LYS A 4 10.98 26.59 -0.16
N TYR A 5 10.07 25.68 -0.49
CA TYR A 5 9.12 25.19 0.49
C TYR A 5 9.90 24.83 1.75
N ASN A 6 9.49 25.42 2.87
CA ASN A 6 10.11 25.17 4.16
C ASN A 6 9.90 23.69 4.47
N GLN A 7 10.96 22.90 4.51
CA GLN A 7 10.85 21.43 4.68
C GLN A 7 10.02 21.05 5.91
N ASN A 8 10.07 21.89 6.95
CA ASN A 8 9.28 21.73 8.16
C ASN A 8 7.76 21.83 7.90
N GLU A 9 7.32 22.71 6.98
CA GLU A 9 5.90 22.87 6.66
C GLU A 9 5.38 21.65 5.87
N VAL A 10 6.19 21.08 4.98
CA VAL A 10 5.82 19.86 4.24
C VAL A 10 5.73 18.66 5.19
N GLU A 11 6.66 18.56 6.14
CA GLU A 11 6.64 17.50 7.16
C GLU A 11 5.44 17.63 8.11
N GLU A 12 5.07 18.85 8.52
CA GLU A 12 3.84 19.08 9.29
C GLU A 12 2.59 18.67 8.51
N LEU A 13 2.48 19.06 7.23
CA LEU A 13 1.36 18.67 6.37
C LEU A 13 1.29 17.14 6.16
N PHE A 14 2.43 16.49 5.97
CA PHE A 14 2.49 15.03 5.85
C PHE A 14 1.98 14.36 7.13
N ASN A 15 2.44 14.81 8.29
CA ASN A 15 2.02 14.27 9.58
C ASN A 15 0.52 14.45 9.79
N ASP A 16 -0.04 15.61 9.44
CA ASP A 16 -1.47 15.87 9.53
C ASP A 16 -2.28 14.91 8.64
N VAL A 17 -1.84 14.70 7.40
CA VAL A 17 -2.50 13.75 6.47
C VAL A 17 -2.40 12.32 6.97
N MET A 18 -1.25 11.90 7.49
CA MET A 18 -1.10 10.55 8.04
C MET A 18 -1.91 10.35 9.33
N LEU A 19 -2.08 11.38 10.15
CA LEU A 19 -2.99 11.33 11.30
C LEU A 19 -4.45 11.21 10.87
N GLU A 20 -4.88 11.90 9.82
CA GLU A 20 -6.21 11.72 9.23
C GLU A 20 -6.42 10.27 8.77
N ILE A 21 -5.44 9.71 8.05
CA ILE A 21 -5.48 8.32 7.58
C ILE A 21 -5.56 7.34 8.77
N GLU A 22 -4.74 7.53 9.81
CA GLU A 22 -4.76 6.69 11.02
C GLU A 22 -6.12 6.72 11.71
N ILE A 23 -6.75 7.90 11.83
CA ILE A 23 -8.07 8.04 12.46
C ILE A 23 -9.12 7.28 11.65
N VAL A 24 -9.15 7.50 10.34
CA VAL A 24 -10.14 6.88 9.44
C VAL A 24 -9.94 5.36 9.38
N GLU A 25 -8.70 4.87 9.29
CA GLU A 25 -8.38 3.44 9.30
C GLU A 25 -8.85 2.78 10.62
N LYS A 26 -8.61 3.42 11.78
CA LYS A 26 -9.07 2.92 13.08
C LYS A 26 -10.59 2.83 13.20
N ILE A 27 -11.33 3.66 12.48
CA ILE A 27 -12.79 3.59 12.41
C ILE A 27 -13.20 2.50 11.43
N PHE A 28 -12.56 2.44 10.25
CA PHE A 28 -12.78 1.41 9.24
C PHE A 28 -12.60 0.01 9.81
N SER A 29 -11.51 -0.26 10.57
CA SER A 29 -11.21 -1.56 11.16
C SER A 29 -12.28 -2.08 12.14
N LYS A 30 -13.12 -1.18 12.66
CA LYS A 30 -14.26 -1.52 13.53
C LYS A 30 -15.59 -1.62 12.79
N SER A 31 -15.62 -1.24 11.52
CA SER A 31 -16.81 -1.15 10.69
C SER A 31 -17.29 -2.53 10.18
N LEU A 32 -18.52 -2.56 9.65
CA LEU A 32 -19.02 -3.75 8.95
C LEU A 32 -18.30 -4.00 7.62
N TYR A 33 -17.77 -2.95 6.97
CA TYR A 33 -17.04 -3.06 5.71
C TYR A 33 -15.74 -3.85 5.89
N TYR A 34 -14.99 -3.55 6.95
CA TYR A 34 -13.81 -4.32 7.31
C TYR A 34 -14.14 -5.78 7.62
N LYS A 35 -15.25 -6.05 8.32
CA LYS A 35 -15.70 -7.42 8.62
C LYS A 35 -16.12 -8.23 7.40
N GLN A 36 -16.35 -7.59 6.25
CA GLN A 36 -16.63 -8.26 4.99
C GLN A 36 -15.35 -8.72 4.27
N LEU A 37 -14.19 -8.20 4.66
CA LEU A 37 -12.91 -8.62 4.12
C LEU A 37 -12.55 -10.02 4.62
N SER A 38 -11.84 -10.78 3.78
CA SER A 38 -11.23 -12.05 4.19
C SER A 38 -10.13 -11.84 5.24
N TYR A 39 -9.68 -12.91 5.90
CA TYR A 39 -8.61 -12.81 6.89
C TYR A 39 -7.31 -12.22 6.31
N LYS A 40 -6.94 -12.63 5.08
CA LYS A 40 -5.76 -12.10 4.39
C LYS A 40 -5.91 -10.61 4.08
N GLU A 41 -7.06 -10.22 3.53
CA GLU A 41 -7.37 -8.82 3.24
C GLU A 41 -7.37 -7.94 4.50
N GLN A 42 -7.94 -8.43 5.61
CA GLN A 42 -7.91 -7.73 6.90
C GLN A 42 -6.47 -7.52 7.38
N LYS A 43 -5.64 -8.57 7.30
CA LYS A 43 -4.24 -8.53 7.72
C LYS A 43 -3.43 -7.49 6.92
N SER A 44 -3.65 -7.38 5.62
CA SER A 44 -2.96 -6.40 4.76
C SER A 44 -3.61 -5.02 4.74
N SER A 45 -4.80 -4.86 5.31
CA SER A 45 -5.63 -3.67 5.07
C SER A 45 -4.99 -2.37 5.57
N GLN A 46 -4.40 -2.40 6.77
CA GLN A 46 -3.74 -1.25 7.36
C GLN A 46 -2.60 -0.76 6.46
N ASP A 47 -1.71 -1.68 6.06
CA ASP A 47 -0.56 -1.35 5.21
C ASP A 47 -1.01 -0.79 3.85
N ILE A 48 -2.01 -1.40 3.22
CA ILE A 48 -2.55 -0.94 1.94
C ILE A 48 -3.12 0.47 2.05
N ILE A 49 -3.89 0.76 3.10
CA ILE A 49 -4.51 2.08 3.31
C ILE A 49 -3.44 3.13 3.63
N TYR A 50 -2.44 2.77 4.44
CA TYR A 50 -1.36 3.66 4.82
C TYR A 50 -0.47 4.00 3.62
N TYR A 51 -0.05 3.02 2.83
CA TYR A 51 0.72 3.28 1.61
C TYR A 51 -0.06 4.09 0.59
N LEU A 52 -1.36 3.84 0.44
CA LEU A 52 -2.18 4.69 -0.41
C LEU A 52 -2.19 6.13 0.11
N GLY A 53 -2.42 6.35 1.40
CA GLY A 53 -2.37 7.68 2.01
C GLY A 53 -1.05 8.39 1.80
N GLU A 54 0.05 7.71 2.10
CA GLU A 54 1.42 8.21 1.92
C GLU A 54 1.68 8.60 0.46
N PHE A 55 1.40 7.71 -0.50
CA PHE A 55 1.68 7.97 -1.91
C PHE A 55 0.75 9.01 -2.52
N MET A 56 -0.50 9.10 -2.08
CA MET A 56 -1.41 10.16 -2.53
C MET A 56 -0.90 11.54 -2.09
N PHE A 57 -0.32 11.64 -0.89
CA PHE A 57 0.30 12.88 -0.45
C PHE A 57 1.64 13.14 -1.14
N ASP A 58 2.55 12.17 -1.14
CA ASP A 58 3.91 12.37 -1.66
C ASP A 58 3.95 12.72 -3.15
N TYR A 59 3.04 12.16 -3.95
CA TYR A 59 3.05 12.34 -5.41
C TYR A 59 2.03 13.37 -5.89
N HIS A 60 0.93 13.58 -5.15
CA HIS A 60 -0.18 14.42 -5.60
C HIS A 60 -0.60 15.50 -4.58
N LEU A 61 0.00 15.52 -3.38
CA LEU A 61 -0.35 16.42 -2.26
C LEU A 61 -1.83 16.33 -1.87
N GLU A 62 -2.43 15.14 -2.01
CA GLU A 62 -3.84 14.91 -1.72
C GLU A 62 -4.01 14.22 -0.35
N SER A 63 -4.89 14.77 0.49
CA SER A 63 -5.41 14.10 1.69
C SER A 63 -6.59 13.20 1.36
N VAL A 64 -6.99 12.34 2.31
CA VAL A 64 -8.08 11.36 2.14
C VAL A 64 -9.39 11.95 1.61
N ASN A 65 -9.70 13.19 2.00
CA ASN A 65 -10.92 13.89 1.60
C ASN A 65 -10.83 14.51 0.19
N THR A 66 -9.64 14.53 -0.40
CA THR A 66 -9.33 15.20 -1.68
C THR A 66 -8.87 14.25 -2.77
N TRP A 67 -8.80 12.95 -2.48
CA TRP A 67 -8.36 11.93 -3.43
C TRP A 67 -9.08 12.01 -4.77
N SER A 68 -8.31 12.09 -5.85
CA SER A 68 -8.81 12.22 -7.21
C SER A 68 -8.61 10.93 -8.02
N GLU A 69 -9.39 10.79 -9.09
CA GLU A 69 -9.25 9.66 -10.02
C GLU A 69 -7.87 9.63 -10.71
N ILE A 70 -7.30 10.81 -10.98
CA ILE A 70 -6.00 10.96 -11.64
C ILE A 70 -4.91 10.46 -10.71
N ALA A 71 -4.91 10.93 -9.46
CA ALA A 71 -3.93 10.54 -8.46
C ALA A 71 -4.01 9.04 -8.14
N ILE A 72 -5.22 8.48 -7.93
CA ILE A 72 -5.39 7.04 -7.72
C ILE A 72 -4.90 6.22 -8.91
N THR A 73 -5.14 6.68 -10.14
CA THR A 73 -4.67 5.99 -11.34
C THR A 73 -3.15 5.92 -11.39
N ASP A 74 -2.49 7.06 -11.16
CA ASP A 74 -1.04 7.11 -11.17
C ASP A 74 -0.42 6.31 -10.01
N VAL A 75 -0.97 6.46 -8.80
CA VAL A 75 -0.47 5.74 -7.62
C VAL A 75 -0.61 4.24 -7.79
N LEU A 76 -1.76 3.73 -8.25
CA LEU A 76 -1.96 2.28 -8.38
C LEU A 76 -1.21 1.65 -9.55
N ILE A 77 -1.00 2.36 -10.67
CA ILE A 77 -0.28 1.79 -11.82
C ILE A 77 1.23 1.98 -11.68
N SER A 78 1.66 3.18 -11.31
CA SER A 78 3.07 3.58 -11.38
C SER A 78 3.79 3.39 -10.04
N VAL A 79 3.16 3.81 -8.94
CA VAL A 79 3.82 3.93 -7.64
C VAL A 79 3.75 2.63 -6.84
N PHE A 80 2.56 2.07 -6.62
CA PHE A 80 2.36 0.82 -5.86
C PHE A 80 3.28 -0.31 -6.34
N PRO A 81 3.26 -0.68 -7.65
CA PRO A 81 4.10 -1.77 -8.15
C PRO A 81 5.60 -1.45 -8.16
N SER A 82 6.01 -0.19 -7.96
CA SER A 82 7.44 0.19 -7.96
C SER A 82 8.01 0.41 -6.57
N LYS A 83 7.18 0.80 -5.59
CA LYS A 83 7.60 1.18 -4.25
C LYS A 83 7.38 0.08 -3.22
N ILE A 84 6.38 -0.77 -3.43
CA ILE A 84 6.10 -1.87 -2.52
C ILE A 84 6.81 -3.12 -3.04
N VAL A 85 7.64 -3.72 -2.18
CA VAL A 85 8.33 -4.97 -2.45
C VAL A 85 7.59 -6.08 -1.71
N ALA A 86 6.68 -6.76 -2.42
CA ALA A 86 5.89 -7.87 -1.90
C ALA A 86 5.58 -8.87 -3.02
N ASN A 87 5.13 -10.07 -2.65
CA ASN A 87 4.70 -11.05 -3.65
C ASN A 87 3.34 -10.66 -4.25
N SER A 88 2.94 -11.34 -5.33
CA SER A 88 1.66 -11.07 -5.98
C SER A 88 0.44 -11.28 -5.07
N GLU A 89 0.52 -12.12 -4.04
CA GLU A 89 -0.60 -12.32 -3.10
C GLU A 89 -0.95 -11.03 -2.32
N PHE A 90 0.04 -10.24 -1.90
CA PHE A 90 -0.22 -8.94 -1.27
C PHE A 90 -1.02 -8.03 -2.22
N PHE A 91 -0.59 -7.92 -3.47
CA PHE A 91 -1.24 -7.07 -4.46
C PHE A 91 -2.66 -7.54 -4.82
N ASN A 92 -2.95 -8.84 -4.71
CA ASN A 92 -4.31 -9.35 -4.88
C ASN A 92 -5.29 -8.85 -3.81
N ASN A 93 -4.81 -8.47 -2.62
CA ASN A 93 -5.65 -7.94 -1.55
C ASN A 93 -6.03 -6.47 -1.78
N VAL A 94 -5.26 -5.72 -2.58
CA VAL A 94 -5.39 -4.27 -2.76
C VAL A 94 -6.78 -3.88 -3.25
N GLU A 95 -7.32 -4.57 -4.27
CA GLU A 95 -8.64 -4.24 -4.82
C GLU A 95 -9.72 -4.34 -3.75
N ALA A 96 -9.84 -5.50 -3.09
CA ALA A 96 -10.89 -5.76 -2.12
C ALA A 96 -10.82 -4.79 -0.94
N VAL A 97 -9.62 -4.56 -0.41
CA VAL A 97 -9.39 -3.61 0.70
C VAL A 97 -9.79 -2.20 0.31
N LEU A 98 -9.25 -1.67 -0.80
CA LEU A 98 -9.48 -0.30 -1.20
C LEU A 98 -10.94 -0.05 -1.62
N VAL A 99 -11.58 -1.00 -2.30
CA VAL A 99 -13.01 -0.90 -2.62
C VAL A 99 -13.84 -0.83 -1.34
N LYS A 100 -13.59 -1.70 -0.35
CA LYS A 100 -14.33 -1.68 0.92
C LYS A 100 -14.06 -0.42 1.73
N PHE A 101 -12.83 0.07 1.71
CA PHE A 101 -12.46 1.31 2.38
C PHE A 101 -13.15 2.53 1.75
N LEU A 102 -13.18 2.62 0.42
CA LEU A 102 -13.84 3.70 -0.30
C LEU A 102 -15.37 3.64 -0.17
N GLU A 103 -15.97 2.44 -0.17
CA GLU A 103 -17.39 2.27 0.18
C GLU A 103 -17.66 2.78 1.60
N PHE A 104 -16.81 2.43 2.57
CA PHE A 104 -16.91 2.92 3.94
C PHE A 104 -16.86 4.46 4.02
N LEU A 105 -15.90 5.08 3.32
CA LEU A 105 -15.74 6.54 3.24
C LEU A 105 -16.98 7.23 2.65
N TYR A 106 -17.57 6.64 1.61
CA TYR A 106 -18.79 7.17 1.02
C TYR A 106 -19.98 7.13 1.99
N TYR A 107 -20.25 5.96 2.56
CA TYR A 107 -21.47 5.75 3.35
C TYR A 107 -21.38 6.26 4.79
N SER A 108 -20.19 6.21 5.40
CA SER A 108 -19.99 6.58 6.81
C SER A 108 -19.46 8.00 6.95
N GLU A 109 -18.49 8.38 6.12
CA GLU A 109 -17.81 9.68 6.18
C GLU A 109 -18.37 10.70 5.18
N LYS A 110 -19.33 10.29 4.33
CA LYS A 110 -20.06 11.14 3.37
C LYS A 110 -19.16 11.81 2.32
N GLN A 111 -18.04 11.16 1.96
CA GLN A 111 -17.17 11.61 0.87
C GLN A 111 -17.79 11.24 -0.49
N VAL A 112 -18.15 12.24 -1.29
CA VAL A 112 -19.08 12.08 -2.43
C VAL A 112 -18.48 11.33 -3.61
N ASN A 113 -17.16 11.39 -3.82
CA ASN A 113 -16.47 10.81 -4.96
C ASN A 113 -15.99 9.36 -4.74
N CYS A 114 -16.03 8.83 -3.52
CA CYS A 114 -15.40 7.54 -3.21
C CYS A 114 -16.01 6.33 -3.96
N LEU A 115 -17.29 6.35 -4.32
CA LEU A 115 -17.85 5.27 -5.16
C LEU A 115 -17.27 5.27 -6.57
N VAL A 116 -16.98 6.45 -7.13
CA VAL A 116 -16.31 6.56 -8.45
C VAL A 116 -14.88 6.04 -8.34
N LEU A 117 -14.18 6.40 -7.26
CA LEU A 117 -12.84 5.89 -6.97
C LEU A 117 -12.85 4.37 -6.78
N ALA A 118 -13.87 3.79 -6.12
CA ALA A 118 -13.98 2.35 -5.91
C ALA A 118 -14.13 1.60 -7.25
N GLU A 119 -14.98 2.10 -8.15
CA GLU A 119 -15.09 1.54 -9.51
C GLU A 119 -13.79 1.69 -10.29
N LYS A 120 -13.07 2.80 -10.08
CA LYS A 120 -11.76 3.01 -10.71
C LYS A 120 -10.74 1.99 -10.20
N VAL A 121 -10.66 1.74 -8.90
CA VAL A 121 -9.77 0.72 -8.31
C VAL A 121 -10.01 -0.66 -8.94
N LYS A 122 -11.27 -1.07 -9.11
CA LYS A 122 -11.61 -2.36 -9.76
C LYS A 122 -11.08 -2.47 -11.19
N GLN A 123 -11.06 -1.37 -11.93
CA GLN A 123 -10.52 -1.35 -13.29
C GLN A 123 -8.99 -1.39 -13.29
N LEU A 124 -8.37 -0.72 -12.32
CA LEU A 124 -6.93 -0.55 -12.23
C LEU A 124 -6.22 -1.77 -11.63
N SER A 125 -6.88 -2.55 -10.78
CA SER A 125 -6.30 -3.72 -10.11
C SER A 125 -5.69 -4.71 -11.10
N VAL A 126 -6.37 -4.98 -12.21
CA VAL A 126 -5.88 -5.87 -13.27
C VAL A 126 -4.59 -5.32 -13.90
N LEU A 127 -4.52 -4.02 -14.14
CA LEU A 127 -3.33 -3.38 -14.72
C LEU A 127 -2.16 -3.39 -13.72
N MET A 128 -2.44 -3.06 -12.46
CA MET A 128 -1.46 -3.11 -11.38
C MET A 128 -0.87 -4.52 -11.24
N LEU A 129 -1.70 -5.56 -11.23
CA LEU A 129 -1.26 -6.95 -11.11
C LEU A 129 -0.38 -7.37 -12.31
N ASN A 130 -0.72 -6.94 -13.53
CA ASN A 130 0.12 -7.19 -14.70
C ASN A 130 1.50 -6.53 -14.58
N GLU A 131 1.55 -5.28 -14.08
CA GLU A 131 2.83 -4.58 -13.84
C GLU A 131 3.68 -5.28 -12.79
N VAL A 132 3.06 -5.76 -11.70
CA VAL A 132 3.74 -6.55 -10.66
C VAL A 132 4.29 -7.85 -11.25
N GLU A 133 3.50 -8.59 -12.02
CA GLU A 133 3.94 -9.85 -12.63
C GLU A 133 5.15 -9.62 -13.56
N VAL A 134 5.08 -8.60 -14.42
CA VAL A 134 6.18 -8.27 -15.34
C VAL A 134 7.46 -7.90 -14.58
N LYS A 135 7.34 -7.19 -13.46
CA LYS A 135 8.49 -6.80 -12.63
C LYS A 135 9.12 -7.96 -11.88
N LEU A 136 8.30 -8.85 -11.32
CA LEU A 136 8.80 -9.98 -10.53
C LEU A 136 9.41 -11.06 -11.40
N LYS A 137 8.86 -11.30 -12.59
CA LYS A 137 9.28 -12.42 -13.44
C LYS A 137 10.78 -12.40 -13.76
N GLY A 138 11.50 -13.41 -13.27
CA GLY A 138 12.94 -13.58 -13.44
C GLY A 138 13.80 -12.66 -12.57
N SER A 139 13.20 -11.87 -11.67
CA SER A 139 13.90 -10.95 -10.77
C SER A 139 14.56 -11.69 -9.60
N ASN A 140 15.36 -10.96 -8.82
CA ASN A 140 15.93 -11.53 -7.59
C ASN A 140 14.87 -11.60 -6.48
N GLU A 141 13.92 -10.68 -6.47
CA GLU A 141 12.78 -10.64 -5.55
C GLU A 141 11.91 -11.90 -5.72
N GLU A 142 11.61 -12.33 -6.95
CA GLU A 142 10.86 -13.58 -7.17
C GLU A 142 11.57 -14.80 -6.55
N LYS A 143 12.89 -14.91 -6.72
CA LYS A 143 13.68 -15.98 -6.10
C LYS A 143 13.69 -15.87 -4.57
N MET A 144 13.80 -14.65 -4.07
CA MET A 144 13.79 -14.36 -2.65
C MET A 144 12.45 -14.75 -2.02
N PHE A 145 11.33 -14.40 -2.64
CA PHE A 145 10.00 -14.83 -2.17
C PHE A 145 9.86 -16.34 -2.19
N GLY A 146 10.37 -17.03 -3.22
CA GLY A 146 10.45 -18.49 -3.25
C GLY A 146 11.21 -19.08 -2.05
N LEU A 147 12.35 -18.50 -1.65
CA LEU A 147 13.08 -18.90 -0.45
C LEU A 147 12.27 -18.66 0.82
N GLY A 148 11.56 -17.53 0.92
CA GLY A 148 10.69 -17.22 2.05
C GLY A 148 9.58 -18.25 2.22
N GLU A 149 8.94 -18.64 1.12
CA GLU A 149 7.91 -19.69 1.10
C GLU A 149 8.48 -21.05 1.53
N GLU A 150 9.68 -21.42 1.07
CA GLU A 150 10.38 -22.64 1.52
C GLU A 150 10.69 -22.63 3.03
N LEU A 151 10.92 -21.45 3.60
CA LEU A 151 11.11 -21.24 5.04
C LEU A 151 9.79 -21.18 5.83
N GLY A 152 8.64 -21.29 5.16
CA GLY A 152 7.31 -21.27 5.77
C GLY A 152 6.82 -19.87 6.16
N LEU A 153 7.39 -18.83 5.56
CA LEU A 153 6.97 -17.44 5.78
C LEU A 153 5.80 -17.07 4.86
N ASP A 154 4.93 -16.17 5.34
CA ASP A 154 3.83 -15.62 4.55
C ASP A 154 4.34 -14.42 3.74
N MET A 155 4.67 -14.63 2.46
CA MET A 155 5.19 -13.56 1.58
C MET A 155 4.15 -12.49 1.21
N SER A 156 2.89 -12.67 1.62
CA SER A 156 1.86 -11.62 1.54
C SER A 156 1.83 -10.70 2.77
N ASP A 157 2.57 -11.06 3.82
CA ASP A 157 2.73 -10.30 5.06
C ASP A 157 4.06 -9.54 5.04
N LEU A 158 3.97 -8.22 5.08
CA LEU A 158 5.13 -7.34 5.04
C LEU A 158 6.07 -7.54 6.24
N SER A 159 5.55 -8.01 7.38
CA SER A 159 6.38 -8.32 8.54
C SER A 159 7.23 -9.59 8.36
N ASP A 160 6.70 -10.59 7.64
CA ASP A 160 7.45 -11.80 7.30
C ASP A 160 8.46 -11.52 6.17
N LEU A 161 8.12 -10.63 5.23
CA LEU A 161 9.07 -10.12 4.24
C LEU A 161 10.24 -9.40 4.91
N ASP A 162 9.98 -8.47 5.84
CA ASP A 162 11.04 -7.76 6.58
C ASP A 162 11.98 -8.73 7.33
N ARG A 163 11.44 -9.82 7.90
CA ARG A 163 12.25 -10.88 8.51
C ARG A 163 13.16 -11.57 7.50
N LEU A 164 12.64 -11.87 6.31
CA LEU A 164 13.42 -12.49 5.24
C LEU A 164 14.54 -11.57 4.77
N TYR A 165 14.27 -10.28 4.56
CA TYR A 165 15.30 -9.30 4.19
C TYR A 165 16.40 -9.20 5.25
N LYS A 166 16.02 -9.06 6.52
CA LYS A 166 16.99 -9.06 7.63
C LYS A 166 17.81 -10.35 7.69
N LEU A 167 17.21 -11.50 7.38
CA LEU A 167 17.93 -12.77 7.35
C LEU A 167 18.97 -12.79 6.23
N VAL A 168 18.62 -12.37 5.02
CA VAL A 168 19.55 -12.30 3.88
C VAL A 168 20.72 -11.37 4.18
N ASP A 169 20.46 -10.18 4.74
CA ASP A 169 21.51 -9.21 5.12
C ASP A 169 22.54 -9.79 6.10
N LEU A 170 22.11 -10.68 7.01
CA LEU A 170 23.02 -11.36 7.95
C LEU A 170 23.97 -12.35 7.27
N PHE A 171 23.62 -12.87 6.09
CA PHE A 171 24.46 -13.78 5.32
C PHE A 171 25.28 -13.07 4.25
N GLU A 172 24.85 -11.89 3.78
CA GLU A 172 25.59 -11.08 2.81
C GLU A 172 26.69 -10.21 3.46
N THR A 173 26.64 -9.96 4.77
CA THR A 173 27.71 -9.25 5.47
C THR A 173 28.95 -10.15 5.64
N PRO A 174 30.11 -9.83 5.02
CA PRO A 174 31.31 -10.61 5.23
C PRO A 174 31.73 -10.47 6.69
N LYS A 175 31.87 -11.60 7.39
CA LYS A 175 32.54 -11.65 8.69
C LYS A 175 33.84 -10.84 8.58
N LYS A 176 33.91 -9.68 9.23
CA LYS A 176 35.19 -9.02 9.48
C LYS A 176 36.03 -10.05 10.22
N LYS A 177 37.07 -10.54 9.55
CA LYS A 177 38.13 -11.30 10.20
C LYS A 177 38.87 -10.31 11.08
N ASP A 178 38.70 -10.46 12.40
CA ASP A 178 39.62 -9.92 13.40
C ASP A 178 41.01 -10.58 13.25
#